data_AF-A0A7Y5RVX9-F1
#
_entry.id   AF-A0A7Y5RVX9-F1
#
_cell.length_a   1.000
_cell.length_b   1.000
_cell.length_c   1.000
_cell.angle_alpha   90.00
_cell.angle_beta   90.00
_cell.angle_gamma   90.00
#
_symmetry.space_group_name_H-M   'P 1'
#
loop_
_entity.id
_entity.type
_entity.pdbx_description
1 polymer ?
#
loop_
_entity_poly.entity_id
_entity_poly.type
_entity_poly.pdbx_seq_one_letter_code
_entity_poly.pdbx_strand_id
1 'polypeptide(L)' 'MSLKNQDELEHTRSKIARLTARYEALRSEEGGDEELREMTLESLKRTINEFKEEIARYEAHHVTTR' A
#
# COMPACT_ATOMS: atom_id res chain seq x y z
N MET A 1 -11.57 2.87 4.15
CA MET A 1 -11.04 2.78 5.54
C MET A 1 -10.65 4.18 5.97
N SER A 2 -10.66 4.51 7.27
CA SER A 2 -10.15 5.81 7.75
C SER A 2 -9.16 5.59 8.91
N LEU A 3 -8.00 6.25 8.88
CA LEU A 3 -7.03 6.23 9.98
C LEU A 3 -7.48 7.18 11.11
N LYS A 4 -7.36 6.70 12.35
CA LYS A 4 -7.87 7.41 13.54
C LYS A 4 -6.79 7.91 14.47
N ASN A 5 -5.61 7.31 14.43
CA ASN A 5 -4.53 7.62 15.35
C ASN A 5 -3.16 7.29 14.72
N GLN A 6 -2.11 7.70 15.44
CA GLN A 6 -0.73 7.53 15.03
C GLN A 6 -0.32 6.05 14.89
N ASP A 7 -0.84 5.17 15.76
CA ASP A 7 -0.53 3.74 15.71
C ASP A 7 -1.09 3.09 14.44
N GLU A 8 -2.32 3.45 14.05
CA GLU A 8 -2.93 3.02 12.79
C GLU A 8 -2.15 3.55 11.58
N LEU A 9 -1.63 4.78 11.64
CA LEU A 9 -0.75 5.33 10.61
C LEU A 9 0.56 4.52 10.49
N GLU A 10 1.22 4.22 11.60
CA GLU A 10 2.46 3.42 11.61
C GLU A 10 2.24 1.99 11.11
N HIS A 11 1.15 1.36 11.55
CA HIS A 11 0.74 0.06 11.03
C HIS A 11 0.47 0.08 9.53
N THR A 12 -0.17 1.14 9.03
CA THR A 12 -0.47 1.28 7.60
C THR A 12 0.79 1.51 6.78
N ARG A 13 1.75 2.30 7.28
CA ARG A 13 3.09 2.44 6.67
C ARG A 13 3.83 1.10 6.62
N SER A 14 3.78 0.33 7.71
CA SER A 14 4.38 -1.01 7.75
C SER A 14 3.73 -1.98 6.77
N LYS A 15 2.40 -1.91 6.61
CA LYS A 15 1.67 -2.70 5.59
C LYS A 15 2.09 -2.32 4.17
N ILE A 16 2.19 -1.03 3.86
CA ILE A 16 2.68 -0.55 2.57
C ILE A 16 4.07 -1.13 2.29
N ALA A 17 5.00 -1.05 3.24
CA ALA A 17 6.36 -1.57 3.05
C ALA A 17 6.37 -3.08 2.70
N ARG A 18 5.56 -3.88 3.39
CA ARG A 18 5.43 -5.32 3.11
C ARG A 18 4.81 -5.60 1.73
N LEU A 19 3.76 -4.86 1.36
CA LEU A 19 3.10 -5.02 0.07
C LEU A 19 4.00 -4.58 -1.09
N THR A 20 4.75 -3.49 -0.92
CA THR A 20 5.74 -3.06 -1.90
C THR A 20 6.86 -4.09 -2.07
N ALA A 21 7.39 -4.64 -0.97
CA ALA A 21 8.38 -5.71 -1.07
C ALA A 21 7.84 -6.94 -1.83
N ARG A 22 6.58 -7.32 -1.59
CA ARG A 22 5.92 -8.42 -2.33
C ARG A 22 5.72 -8.08 -3.80
N TYR A 23 5.32 -6.85 -4.11
CA TYR A 23 5.17 -6.36 -5.49
C TYR A 23 6.49 -6.47 -6.25
N GLU A 24 7.59 -5.96 -5.69
CA GLU A 24 8.91 -6.02 -6.34
C GLU A 24 9.42 -7.45 -6.50
N ALA A 25 9.21 -8.31 -5.49
CA ALA A 25 9.57 -9.72 -5.57
C ALA A 25 8.80 -10.44 -6.68
N LEU A 26 7.48 -10.23 -6.75
CA LEU A 26 6.63 -10.83 -7.77
C LEU A 26 6.95 -10.29 -9.17
N ARG A 27 7.23 -9.00 -9.29
CA ARG A 27 7.62 -8.36 -10.56
C ARG A 27 8.92 -8.92 -11.13
N SER A 28 9.82 -9.36 -10.26
CA SER A 28 11.12 -9.92 -10.63
C SER A 28 11.10 -11.46 -10.77
N GLU A 29 9.94 -12.09 -10.56
CA GLU A 29 9.78 -13.54 -10.63
C GLU A 29 9.68 -13.99 -12.10
N GLU A 30 10.63 -14.82 -12.54
CA GLU A 30 10.62 -15.41 -13.89
C GLU A 30 9.93 -16.79 -13.86
N GLY A 31 9.07 -17.03 -14.86
CA GLY A 31 8.29 -18.27 -14.97
C GLY A 31 6.93 -18.22 -14.26
N GLY A 32 6.16 -19.31 -14.39
CA GLY A 32 4.78 -19.37 -13.90
C GLY A 32 3.75 -18.81 -14.88
N ASP A 33 2.56 -18.52 -14.37
CA ASP A 33 1.43 -17.97 -15.13
C ASP A 33 1.55 -16.43 -15.20
N GLU A 34 1.88 -15.90 -16.38
CA GLU A 34 2.05 -14.48 -16.64
C GLU A 34 0.78 -13.67 -16.36
N GLU A 35 -0.37 -14.17 -16.82
CA GLU A 35 -1.63 -13.45 -16.71
C GLU A 35 -2.05 -13.32 -15.25
N LEU A 36 -1.93 -14.41 -14.48
CA LEU A 36 -2.18 -14.38 -13.05
C LEU A 36 -1.22 -13.45 -12.31
N ARG A 37 0.05 -13.40 -12.73
CA ARG A 37 1.05 -12.50 -12.14
C ARG A 37 0.70 -11.04 -12.40
N GLU A 38 0.39 -10.67 -13.63
CA GLU A 38 -0.02 -9.31 -13.99
C GLU A 38 -1.26 -8.86 -13.21
N MET A 39 -2.29 -9.71 -13.13
CA MET A 39 -3.49 -9.43 -12.34
C MET A 39 -3.17 -9.20 -10.85
N THR A 40 -2.23 -9.98 -10.31
CA THR A 40 -1.80 -9.87 -8.91
C THR A 40 -1.01 -8.58 -8.68
N LEU A 41 -0.11 -8.22 -9.61
CA LEU A 41 0.67 -6.98 -9.56
C LEU A 41 -0.24 -5.74 -9.61
N GLU A 42 -1.23 -5.72 -10.50
CA GLU A 42 -2.18 -4.61 -10.59
C GLU A 42 -3.06 -4.50 -9.35
N SER A 43 -3.47 -5.64 -8.77
CA SER A 43 -4.21 -5.66 -7.50
C SER A 43 -3.36 -5.11 -6.35
N LEU A 44 -2.11 -5.56 -6.22
CA LEU A 44 -1.17 -5.05 -5.20
C LEU A 44 -0.94 -3.55 -5.34
N LYS A 45 -0.70 -3.08 -6.57
CA LYS A 45 -0.48 -1.66 -6.86
C LYS A 45 -1.68 -0.81 -6.46
N ARG A 46 -2.90 -1.27 -6.76
CA ARG A 46 -4.14 -0.59 -6.35
C ARG A 46 -4.25 -0.48 -4.83
N THR A 47 -4.07 -1.59 -4.11
CA THR A 47 -4.14 -1.59 -2.63
C THR A 47 -3.06 -0.69 -2.01
N ILE A 48 -1.83 -0.70 -2.54
CA ILE A 48 -0.76 0.20 -2.08
C ILE A 48 -1.18 1.67 -2.26
N ASN A 49 -1.77 2.02 -3.41
CA ASN A 49 -2.22 3.38 -3.67
C ASN A 49 -3.36 3.80 -2.74
N GLU A 50 -4.34 2.93 -2.51
CA GLU A 50 -5.44 3.18 -1.56
C GLU A 50 -4.92 3.49 -0.14
N PHE A 51 -3.91 2.75 0.33
CA PHE A 51 -3.28 3.04 1.62
C PHE A 51 -2.47 4.34 1.62
N LYS A 52 -1.76 4.66 0.54
CA LYS A 52 -1.03 5.94 0.42
C LYS A 52 -1.98 7.14 0.45
N GLU A 53 -3.10 7.06 -0.27
CA GLU A 53 -4.13 8.10 -0.25
C GLU A 53 -4.74 8.25 1.14
N GLU A 54 -4.95 7.13 1.84
CA GLU A 54 -5.49 7.18 3.19
C GLU A 54 -4.53 7.83 4.19
N ILE A 55 -3.23 7.54 4.09
CA ILE A 55 -2.20 8.27 4.84
C ILE A 55 -2.23 9.76 4.52
N ALA A 56 -2.29 10.13 3.24
CA ALA A 56 -2.31 11.51 2.82
C ALA A 56 -3.54 12.26 3.36
N ARG A 57 -4.72 11.62 3.36
CA ARG A 57 -5.95 12.18 3.96
C ARG A 57 -5.77 12.40 5.47
N TYR A 58 -5.26 11.39 6.18
CA TYR A 58 -5.00 11.50 7.62
C TYR A 58 -4.05 12.65 7.95
N GLU A 59 -2.92 12.71 7.25
CA GLU A 59 -1.91 13.74 7.45
C GLU A 59 -2.45 15.14 7.14
N ALA A 60 -3.24 15.32 6.09
CA ALA A 60 -3.86 16.60 5.76
C ALA A 60 -4.81 17.11 6.87
N HIS A 61 -5.62 16.22 7.45
CA HIS A 61 -6.51 16.56 8.56
C HIS A 61 -5.73 16.89 9.85
N HIS A 62 -4.62 16.19 10.10
CA HIS A 62 -3.81 16.41 11.30
C HIS A 62 -2.83 17.59 11.20
N VAL A 63 -2.36 17.95 10.00
CA VAL A 63 -1.51 19.14 9.77
C VAL A 63 -2.32 20.43 9.92
N THR A 64 -3.60 20.44 9.55
CA THR A 64 -4.47 21.62 9.65
C THR A 64 -4.83 21.98 11.10
N THR A 65 -4.61 21.07 12.05
CA THR A 65 -4.97 21.25 13.47
C THR A 65 -3.75 21.60 14.34
N ARG A 66 -2.60 21.92 13.74
CA ARG A 66 -1.35 22.24 14.44
C ARG A 66 -0.92 23.69 14.18
#